data_AF-A0A3A9JQQ7-F1
#
_entry.id   AF-A0A3A9JQQ7-F1
#
_cell.length_a   1.000
_cell.length_b   1.000
_cell.length_c   1.000
_cell.angle_alpha   90.00
_cell.angle_beta   90.00
_cell.angle_gamma   90.00
#
_symmetry.space_group_name_H-M   'P 1'
#
loop_
_entity.id
_entity.type
_entity.pdbx_description
1 polymer ?
#
loop_
_entity_poly.entity_id
_entity_poly.type
_entity_poly.pdbx_seq_one_letter_code
_entity_poly.pdbx_strand_id
1 'polypeptide(L)'
;MPIRYTQGEIRQLLNKMGFVKARKKGTIYMGIGYDGQKRTVKFDYHKDSDYLKIGTLKQISISLGFISLEEMKKFIDNGYKKRFEN
;
A
#
# COMPACT_ATOMS: atom_id res chain seq x y z
N MET A 1 13.47 14.66 0.42
CA MET A 1 13.90 13.40 1.08
C MET A 1 13.47 12.23 0.22
N PRO A 2 14.30 11.18 0.02
CA PRO A 2 13.87 10.00 -0.72
C PRO A 2 12.75 9.29 0.05
N ILE A 3 11.64 8.99 -0.62
CA ILE A 3 10.53 8.22 -0.02
C ILE A 3 11.02 6.78 0.18
N ARG A 4 11.03 6.35 1.45
CA ARG A 4 11.43 5.00 1.85
C ARG A 4 10.37 4.46 2.78
N TYR A 5 9.96 3.22 2.52
CA TYR A 5 9.10 2.46 3.40
C TYR A 5 9.72 1.09 3.64
N THR A 6 9.58 0.64 4.86
CA THR A 6 9.81 -0.74 5.26
C THR A 6 8.64 -1.61 4.84
N GLN A 7 8.86 -2.91 4.80
CA GLN A 7 7.79 -3.89 4.58
C GLN A 7 6.73 -3.82 5.69
N GLY A 8 7.12 -3.53 6.94
CA GLY A 8 6.17 -3.37 8.03
C GLY A 8 5.22 -2.20 7.83
N GLU A 9 5.73 -1.07 7.36
CA GLU A 9 4.91 0.10 7.02
C GLU A 9 3.93 -0.17 5.88
N ILE A 10 4.37 -0.88 4.83
CA ILE A 10 3.45 -1.31 3.76
C ILE A 10 2.41 -2.30 4.26
N ARG A 11 2.78 -3.23 5.14
CA ARG A 11 1.83 -4.15 5.78
C ARG A 11 0.76 -3.40 6.57
N GLN A 12 1.16 -2.36 7.31
CA GLN A 12 0.24 -1.50 8.04
C GLN A 12 -0.67 -0.71 7.09
N LEU A 13 -0.11 -0.13 6.02
CA LEU A 13 -0.89 0.56 4.98
C LEU A 13 -1.98 -0.35 4.39
N LEU A 14 -1.60 -1.55 3.96
CA LEU A 14 -2.56 -2.53 3.41
C LEU A 14 -3.67 -2.83 4.41
N ASN A 15 -3.32 -3.05 5.68
CA ASN A 15 -4.30 -3.32 6.73
C ASN A 15 -5.24 -2.11 6.98
N LYS A 16 -4.70 -0.88 7.02
CA LYS A 16 -5.47 0.36 7.17
C LYS A 16 -6.41 0.62 5.99
N MET A 17 -6.01 0.23 4.78
CA MET A 17 -6.86 0.30 3.59
C MET A 17 -7.86 -0.87 3.49
N GLY A 18 -7.83 -1.83 4.42
CA GLY A 18 -8.71 -3.00 4.41
C GLY A 18 -8.35 -4.06 3.36
N PHE A 19 -7.10 -4.08 2.89
CA PHE A 19 -6.62 -5.13 1.99
C PHE A 19 -6.32 -6.40 2.77
N VAL A 20 -6.89 -7.52 2.31
CA VAL A 20 -6.71 -8.84 2.91
C VAL A 20 -6.04 -9.78 1.94
N LYS A 21 -5.31 -10.77 2.44
CA LYS A 21 -4.71 -11.80 1.58
C LYS A 21 -5.80 -12.57 0.84
N ALA A 22 -5.66 -12.70 -0.47
CA ALA A 22 -6.58 -13.49 -1.29
C ALA A 22 -6.55 -14.99 -0.92
N ARG A 23 -5.41 -15.47 -0.40
CA ARG A 23 -5.21 -16.84 0.09
C ARG A 23 -4.31 -16.84 1.33
N LYS A 24 -4.53 -17.77 2.27
CA LYS A 24 -3.80 -17.84 3.56
C LYS A 24 -2.27 -17.77 3.44
N LYS A 25 -1.69 -18.43 2.42
CA LYS A 25 -0.23 -18.44 2.12
C LYS A 25 0.13 -17.68 0.84
N GLY A 26 -0.78 -16.87 0.30
CA GLY A 26 -0.54 -16.08 -0.90
C GLY A 26 0.15 -14.76 -0.60
N THR A 27 0.70 -14.16 -1.65
CA THR A 27 1.32 -12.82 -1.62
C THR A 27 0.48 -11.77 -2.36
N ILE A 28 -0.68 -12.18 -2.86
CA ILE A 28 -1.68 -11.27 -3.44
C ILE A 28 -2.66 -10.84 -2.34
N TYR A 29 -2.83 -9.53 -2.24
CA TYR A 29 -3.78 -8.86 -1.38
C TYR A 29 -4.88 -8.24 -2.24
N MET A 30 -6.12 -8.25 -1.74
CA MET A 30 -7.28 -7.70 -2.43
C MET A 30 -8.04 -6.77 -1.49
N GLY A 31 -8.55 -5.67 -2.03
CA GLY A 31 -9.28 -4.67 -1.24
C GLY A 31 -9.85 -3.57 -2.12
N ILE A 32 -10.36 -2.54 -1.46
CA ILE A 32 -10.81 -1.31 -2.12
C ILE A 32 -9.64 -0.33 -2.13
N GLY A 33 -9.18 0.00 -3.34
CA GLY A 33 -8.12 0.96 -3.57
C GLY A 33 -8.47 2.37 -3.10
N TYR A 34 -7.47 3.23 -3.10
CA TYR A 34 -7.64 4.65 -2.77
C TYR A 34 -8.62 5.36 -3.71
N ASP A 35 -8.74 4.87 -4.94
CA ASP A 35 -9.66 5.31 -5.98
C ASP A 35 -11.09 4.75 -5.84
N GLY A 36 -11.39 3.99 -4.79
CA GLY A 36 -12.69 3.37 -4.56
C GLY A 36 -12.96 2.11 -5.40
N GLN A 37 -12.00 1.66 -6.22
CA GLN A 37 -12.18 0.48 -7.07
C GLN A 37 -11.66 -0.79 -6.38
N LYS A 38 -12.17 -1.96 -6.80
CA LYS A 38 -11.58 -3.23 -6.39
C LYS A 38 -10.20 -3.38 -7.02
N ARG A 39 -9.17 -3.54 -6.19
CA ARG A 39 -7.77 -3.61 -6.61
C ARG A 39 -7.09 -4.82 -6.02
N THR A 40 -6.01 -5.25 -6.65
CA THR A 40 -5.12 -6.30 -6.16
C THR A 40 -3.69 -5.79 -6.09
N VAL A 41 -2.97 -6.15 -5.04
CA VAL A 41 -1.57 -5.76 -4.84
C VAL A 41 -0.76 -7.01 -4.55
N LYS A 42 0.36 -7.19 -5.25
CA LYS A 42 1.35 -8.20 -4.90
C LYS A 42 2.30 -7.62 -3.87
N PHE A 43 2.43 -8.31 -2.74
CA PHE A 43 3.34 -7.93 -1.67
C PHE A 43 3.95 -9.18 -1.03
N ASP A 44 5.21 -9.45 -1.37
CA ASP A 44 6.01 -10.55 -0.83
C ASP A 44 6.63 -10.09 0.51
N TYR A 45 5.93 -10.36 1.61
CA TYR A 45 6.35 -9.99 2.96
C TYR A 45 7.31 -11.01 3.57
N HIS A 46 8.45 -10.53 4.09
CA HIS A 46 9.49 -11.31 4.76
C HIS A 46 9.70 -10.89 6.22
N LYS A 47 10.06 -9.62 6.47
CA LYS A 47 10.26 -9.07 7.82
C LYS A 47 9.99 -7.57 7.86
N ASP A 48 9.51 -7.08 8.99
CA ASP A 48 9.07 -5.68 9.14
C ASP A 48 10.19 -4.66 8.89
N SER A 49 11.45 -4.96 9.25
CA SER A 49 12.57 -4.01 9.16
C SER A 49 13.19 -3.85 7.77
N ASP A 50 12.78 -4.66 6.79
CA ASP A 50 13.35 -4.57 5.44
C ASP A 50 12.81 -3.38 4.66
N TYR A 51 13.71 -2.55 4.15
CA TYR A 51 13.36 -1.49 3.23
C TYR A 51 13.00 -2.04 1.85
N LEU A 52 11.96 -1.47 1.26
CA LEU A 52 11.58 -1.75 -0.12
C LEU A 52 12.34 -0.86 -1.09
N LYS A 53 12.68 -1.42 -2.25
CA LYS A 53 13.23 -0.65 -3.38
C LYS A 53 12.18 0.33 -3.90
N ILE A 54 12.61 1.51 -4.35
CA ILE A 54 11.72 2.55 -4.88
C ILE A 54 10.85 2.04 -6.03
N GLY A 55 11.39 1.18 -6.91
CA GLY A 55 10.60 0.57 -7.99
C GLY A 55 9.43 -0.26 -7.48
N THR A 56 9.65 -1.06 -6.43
CA THR A 56 8.60 -1.84 -5.77
C THR A 56 7.56 -0.93 -5.13
N LEU A 57 7.98 0.15 -4.47
CA LEU A 57 7.07 1.13 -3.88
C LEU A 57 6.18 1.82 -4.92
N LYS A 58 6.74 2.19 -6.08
CA LYS A 58 5.96 2.76 -7.19
C LYS A 58 4.91 1.78 -7.74
N GLN A 59 5.27 0.50 -7.85
CA GLN A 59 4.32 -0.53 -8.30
C GLN A 59 3.19 -0.74 -7.28
N ILE A 60 3.52 -0.75 -5.99
CA ILE A 60 2.53 -0.85 -4.91
C ILE A 60 1.60 0.36 -4.92
N SER A 61 2.13 1.58 -5.05
CA SER A 61 1.29 2.79 -5.07
C SER A 61 0.29 2.76 -6.22
N ILE A 62 0.75 2.41 -7.43
CA ILE A 62 -0.13 2.30 -8.62
C ILE A 62 -1.18 1.19 -8.41
N SER A 63 -0.76 0.03 -7.88
CA SER A 63 -1.66 -1.10 -7.62
C SER A 63 -2.75 -0.75 -6.59
N LEU A 64 -2.44 0.12 -5.63
CA LEU A 64 -3.38 0.64 -4.64
C LEU A 64 -4.29 1.76 -5.17
N GLY A 65 -4.09 2.21 -6.42
CA GLY A 65 -4.89 3.26 -7.05
C GLY A 65 -4.39 4.69 -6.82
N PHE A 66 -3.17 4.87 -6.29
CA PHE A 66 -2.54 6.18 -6.22
C PHE A 66 -1.92 6.56 -7.57
N ILE A 67 -1.95 7.84 -7.91
CA ILE A 67 -1.33 8.42 -9.10
C ILE A 67 0.19 8.39 -8.97
N SER A 68 0.71 8.60 -7.76
CA SER A 68 2.14 8.64 -7.51
C SER A 68 2.51 8.12 -6.12
N LEU A 69 3.81 7.87 -5.95
CA LEU A 69 4.36 7.50 -4.65
C LEU A 69 4.25 8.67 -3.64
N GLU A 70 4.33 9.91 -4.12
CA GLU A 70 4.12 11.12 -3.34
C GLU A 70 2.68 11.23 -2.83
N GLU A 71 1.68 10.85 -3.63
CA GLU A 71 0.28 10.83 -3.20
C GLU A 71 0.05 9.79 -2.11
N MET A 72 0.60 8.58 -2.29
CA MET A 72 0.58 7.55 -1.25
C MET A 72 1.24 8.05 0.04
N LYS A 73 2.35 8.77 -0.06
CA LYS A 73 3.01 9.37 1.11
C LYS A 73 2.12 10.38 1.81
N LYS A 74 1.51 11.32 1.08
CA LYS A 74 0.57 12.30 1.65
C LYS A 74 -0.60 11.62 2.35
N PHE A 75 -1.12 10.55 1.78
CA PHE A 75 -2.20 9.76 2.39
C PHE A 75 -1.79 9.17 3.74
N ILE A 76 -0.58 8.59 3.83
CA ILE A 76 -0.04 8.04 5.08
C ILE A 76 0.20 9.17 6.11
N ASP A 77 0.85 10.26 5.68
CA ASP A 77 1.18 11.40 6.56
C ASP A 77 -0.08 12.09 7.11
N ASN A 78 -1.17 12.14 6.33
CA ASN A 78 -2.46 12.71 6.74
C ASN A 78 -3.34 11.76 7.58
N GLY A 79 -2.81 10.60 7.98
CA GLY A 79 -3.53 9.66 8.84
C GLY A 79 -4.57 8.80 8.13
N TYR A 80 -4.33 8.43 6.87
CA TYR A 80 -5.16 7.50 6.08
C TYR A 80 -6.58 8.00 5.73
N LYS A 81 -6.82 9.31 5.70
CA LYS A 81 -8.10 9.89 5.28
C LYS A 81 -8.33 9.66 3.78
N LYS A 82 -9.42 8.97 3.41
CA LYS A 82 -9.73 8.69 2.00
C LYS A 82 -10.24 9.95 1.31
N ARG A 83 -9.97 10.07 0.00
CA ARG A 83 -10.43 11.20 -0.84
C ARG A 83 -11.96 11.38 -0.87
N PHE A 84 -12.70 10.34 -0.50
CA PHE A 84 -14.18 10.31 -0.55
C PHE A 84 -14.85 10.39 0.83
N GLU A 85 -14.08 10.53 1.91
CA GLU A 85 -14.61 10.74 3.26
C GLU A 85 -14.54 12.25 3.56
N ASN A 86 -15.61 12.97 3.19
CA ASN A 86 -15.93 14.31 3.71
C ASN A 86 -16.76 14.17 4.98
#